data_AF-A0A1X0D5N5-F1
#
_entry.id   AF-A0A1X0D5N5-F1
#
_cell.length_a   1.000
_cell.length_b   1.000
_cell.length_c   1.000
_cell.angle_alpha   90.00
_cell.angle_beta   90.00
_cell.angle_gamma   90.00
#
_symmetry.space_group_name_H-M   'P 1'
#
loop_
_entity.id
_entity.type
_entity.pdbx_description
1 polymer ?
#
loop_
_entity_poly.entity_id
_entity_poly.type
_entity_poly.pdbx_seq_one_letter_code
_entity_poly.pdbx_strand_id
1 'polypeptide(L)'
;MLTKTHPLAQQVDYLRAALEQEKKPIGILLGAGAPMSIRIGEQPLVPGLEALTAFVLSDVSEDYRTAIEALVSHLDESERRNLEAILNYVRAIATLPGALPVRGIEKATLEALDSAICRVVRERVNVDLPQNDNPYLSLALWIRAVRRLTPTQVFTTNYDLLMEQAFERHRVAYFDGFMGSHEPIFDLEAIEEDDLPSRWTLLWKLHGSINWSQDESGNVIRRPAKIDDKYSALVYPSHLKYDQSRRLPYLAMMDRLKVFLRKPGAILVSCGFSYRDQHINEVIDQSLRANPTASVHAMLYGPLDDYPEAAKMASGLHNLVLLAQDSAIIGGSRGAWAARDDEAGEEARTCDLGDFVAFGAFLQGLTGDSAHIEVEVQDHG
;
A
#
# COMPACT_ATOMS: atom_id res chain seq x y z
N MET A 1 -29.65 -3.30 15.87
CA MET A 1 -29.47 -2.03 16.61
C MET A 1 -28.10 -2.06 17.26
N LEU A 2 -27.17 -1.21 16.78
CA LEU A 2 -25.86 -1.01 17.43
C LEU A 2 -26.12 -0.29 18.76
N THR A 3 -25.94 -0.96 19.90
CA THR A 3 -26.17 -0.38 21.24
C THR A 3 -24.97 0.39 21.79
N LYS A 4 -23.83 0.38 21.08
CA LYS A 4 -22.59 1.04 21.49
C LYS A 4 -22.25 2.15 20.51
N THR A 5 -21.94 3.34 21.04
CA THR A 5 -21.47 4.49 20.28
C THR A 5 -20.04 4.82 20.67
N HIS A 6 -19.25 5.34 19.73
CA HIS A 6 -17.86 5.73 19.95
C HIS A 6 -17.67 7.24 19.69
N PRO A 7 -17.00 8.00 20.58
CA PRO A 7 -16.72 9.41 20.35
C PRO A 7 -15.57 9.59 19.35
N LEU A 8 -15.90 10.01 18.11
CA LEU A 8 -14.91 10.19 17.04
C LEU A 8 -13.80 11.19 17.44
N ALA A 9 -14.17 12.33 18.04
CA ALA A 9 -13.20 13.36 18.44
C ALA A 9 -12.10 12.79 19.36
N GLN A 10 -12.48 11.97 20.34
CA GLN A 10 -11.53 11.34 21.25
C GLN A 10 -10.56 10.39 20.52
N GLN A 11 -11.01 9.69 19.48
CA GLN A 11 -10.14 8.82 18.68
C GLN A 11 -9.16 9.62 17.83
N VAL A 12 -9.61 10.73 17.25
CA VAL A 12 -8.75 11.64 16.49
C VAL A 12 -7.70 12.29 17.40
N ASP A 13 -8.09 12.72 18.60
CA ASP A 13 -7.16 13.30 19.58
C ASP A 13 -6.14 12.26 20.08
N TYR A 14 -6.56 11.03 20.30
CA TYR A 14 -5.64 9.93 20.62
C TYR A 14 -4.62 9.71 19.51
N LEU A 15 -5.08 9.65 18.24
CA LEU A 15 -4.21 9.46 17.09
C LEU A 15 -3.22 10.63 16.94
N ARG A 16 -3.69 11.87 17.10
CA ARG A 16 -2.86 13.09 17.11
C ARG A 16 -1.75 12.98 18.15
N ALA A 17 -2.11 12.71 19.40
CA ALA A 17 -1.14 12.56 20.49
C ALA A 17 -0.17 11.40 20.25
N ALA A 18 -0.60 10.32 19.61
CA ALA A 18 0.27 9.20 19.26
C ALA A 18 1.30 9.58 18.17
N LEU A 19 0.88 10.33 17.15
CA LEU A 19 1.73 10.75 16.03
C LEU A 19 2.65 11.93 16.37
N GLU A 20 2.39 12.64 17.46
CA GLU A 20 3.30 13.68 18.00
C GLU A 20 4.37 13.09 18.95
N GLN A 21 4.17 11.87 19.48
CA GLN A 21 5.11 11.25 20.42
C GLN A 21 6.43 10.82 19.77
N GLU A 22 7.54 11.40 20.23
CA GLU A 22 8.89 11.15 19.68
C GLU A 22 9.48 9.76 19.99
N LYS A 23 9.04 9.13 21.08
CA LYS A 23 9.66 7.91 21.64
C LYS A 23 9.05 6.61 21.11
N LYS A 24 7.79 6.64 20.67
CA LYS A 24 7.09 5.43 20.26
C LYS A 24 7.52 5.02 18.84
N PRO A 25 7.70 3.71 18.58
CA PRO A 25 7.86 3.22 17.22
C PRO A 25 6.58 3.49 16.43
N ILE A 26 6.68 4.28 15.35
CA ILE A 26 5.55 4.58 14.47
C ILE A 26 5.80 3.99 13.09
N GLY A 27 4.75 3.33 12.59
CA GLY A 27 4.69 2.73 11.27
C GLY A 27 3.49 3.29 10.52
N ILE A 28 3.63 3.55 9.21
CA ILE A 28 2.51 3.88 8.32
C ILE A 28 2.41 2.76 7.28
N LEU A 29 1.25 2.13 7.14
CA LEU A 29 0.96 1.15 6.09
C LEU A 29 0.07 1.78 5.00
N LEU A 30 0.62 1.98 3.81
CA LEU A 30 -0.09 2.54 2.66
C LEU A 30 -0.50 1.43 1.69
N GLY A 31 -1.80 1.32 1.42
CA GLY A 31 -2.33 0.43 0.39
C GLY A 31 -2.69 1.17 -0.91
N ALA A 32 -3.30 0.43 -1.85
CA ALA A 32 -3.64 0.94 -3.19
C ALA A 32 -4.70 2.06 -3.16
N GLY A 33 -5.45 2.21 -2.07
CA GLY A 33 -6.36 3.33 -1.86
C GLY A 33 -5.64 4.68 -1.73
N ALA A 34 -4.38 4.69 -1.29
CA ALA A 34 -3.60 5.91 -1.13
C ALA A 34 -3.38 6.64 -2.48
N PRO A 35 -2.81 6.01 -3.52
CA PRO A 35 -2.68 6.67 -4.82
C PRO A 35 -4.01 6.84 -5.55
N MET A 36 -5.03 6.00 -5.26
CA MET A 36 -6.39 6.18 -5.80
C MET A 36 -7.08 7.45 -5.31
N SER A 37 -6.75 7.94 -4.11
CA SER A 37 -7.33 9.17 -3.56
C SER A 37 -6.91 10.43 -4.32
N ILE A 38 -5.73 10.39 -4.96
CA ILE A 38 -5.20 11.51 -5.72
C ILE A 38 -5.83 11.47 -7.11
N ARG A 39 -6.51 12.54 -7.52
CA ARG A 39 -7.18 12.60 -8.83
C ARG A 39 -6.45 13.51 -9.80
N ILE A 40 -6.26 13.03 -11.04
CA ILE A 40 -5.87 13.83 -12.20
C ILE A 40 -7.11 13.97 -13.08
N GLY A 41 -7.79 15.11 -12.96
CA GLY A 41 -9.12 15.30 -13.54
C GLY A 41 -10.12 14.33 -12.90
N GLU A 42 -10.84 13.57 -13.72
CA GLU A 42 -11.82 12.59 -13.22
C GLU A 42 -11.20 11.23 -12.87
N GLN A 43 -9.93 10.98 -13.19
CA GLN A 43 -9.29 9.68 -13.00
C GLN A 43 -8.38 9.66 -11.76
N PRO A 44 -8.29 8.53 -11.04
CA PRO A 44 -7.29 8.36 -10.00
C PRO A 44 -5.87 8.33 -10.60
N LEU A 45 -4.87 8.76 -9.81
CA LEU A 45 -3.46 8.77 -10.21
C LEU A 45 -2.96 7.35 -10.53
N VAL A 46 -3.29 6.38 -9.68
CA VAL A 46 -3.11 4.95 -9.96
C VAL A 46 -4.48 4.27 -9.88
N PRO A 47 -4.88 3.49 -10.90
CA PRO A 47 -6.16 2.81 -10.88
C PRO A 47 -6.20 1.69 -9.82
N GLY A 48 -7.37 1.49 -9.22
CA GLY A 48 -7.63 0.32 -8.38
C GLY A 48 -7.69 -0.97 -9.21
N LEU A 49 -7.74 -2.11 -8.52
CA LEU A 49 -7.67 -3.43 -9.15
C LEU A 49 -8.75 -3.65 -10.22
N GLU A 50 -9.99 -3.22 -9.97
CA GLU A 50 -11.11 -3.39 -10.91
C GLU A 50 -10.89 -2.58 -12.21
N ALA A 51 -10.48 -1.32 -12.08
CA ALA A 51 -10.15 -0.48 -13.23
C ALA A 51 -8.93 -1.02 -13.99
N LEU A 52 -7.93 -1.52 -13.26
CA LEU A 52 -6.75 -2.17 -13.85
C LEU A 52 -7.14 -3.43 -14.63
N THR A 53 -8.08 -4.24 -14.11
CA THR A 53 -8.64 -5.38 -14.84
C THR A 53 -9.33 -4.94 -16.13
N ALA A 54 -10.13 -3.87 -16.09
CA ALA A 54 -10.78 -3.35 -17.28
C ALA A 54 -9.75 -2.87 -18.34
N PHE A 55 -8.69 -2.17 -17.92
CA PHE A 55 -7.60 -1.76 -18.82
C PHE A 55 -6.86 -2.94 -19.43
N VAL A 56 -6.62 -4.00 -18.65
CA VAL A 56 -6.01 -5.23 -19.18
C VAL A 56 -6.89 -5.87 -20.25
N LEU A 57 -8.21 -5.85 -20.09
CA LEU A 57 -9.12 -6.40 -21.11
C LEU A 57 -9.22 -5.52 -22.36
N SER A 58 -9.05 -4.19 -22.25
CA SER A 58 -9.15 -3.26 -23.37
C SER A 58 -7.84 -3.07 -24.14
N ASP A 59 -6.72 -2.97 -23.43
CA ASP A 59 -5.44 -2.44 -23.95
C ASP A 59 -4.44 -3.53 -24.36
N VAL A 60 -4.77 -4.80 -24.10
CA VAL A 60 -4.01 -5.93 -24.66
C VAL A 60 -4.10 -5.88 -26.19
N SER A 61 -2.95 -6.12 -26.87
CA SER A 61 -2.84 -6.08 -28.34
C SER A 61 -3.96 -6.88 -29.01
N GLU A 62 -4.45 -6.40 -30.17
CA GLU A 62 -5.42 -7.12 -31.01
C GLU A 62 -4.99 -8.57 -31.28
N ASP A 63 -3.68 -8.80 -31.39
CA ASP A 63 -3.08 -10.13 -31.60
C ASP A 63 -3.43 -11.14 -30.49
N TYR A 64 -3.73 -10.65 -29.28
CA TYR A 64 -4.06 -11.48 -28.12
C TYR A 64 -5.49 -11.28 -27.61
N ARG A 65 -6.28 -10.36 -28.20
CA ARG A 65 -7.66 -10.10 -27.78
C ARG A 65 -8.54 -11.36 -27.88
N THR A 66 -8.39 -12.11 -28.98
CA THR A 66 -9.13 -13.38 -29.14
C THR A 66 -8.74 -14.40 -28.08
N ALA A 67 -7.44 -14.46 -27.71
CA ALA A 67 -6.95 -15.37 -26.69
C ALA A 67 -7.46 -14.98 -25.29
N ILE A 68 -7.39 -13.70 -24.91
CA ILE A 68 -7.87 -13.26 -23.60
C ILE A 68 -9.40 -13.42 -23.48
N GLU A 69 -10.16 -13.10 -24.53
CA GLU A 69 -11.63 -13.30 -24.56
C GLU A 69 -12.00 -14.78 -24.42
N ALA A 70 -11.33 -15.66 -25.17
CA ALA A 70 -11.52 -17.10 -25.06
C ALA A 70 -11.23 -17.61 -23.64
N LEU A 71 -10.16 -17.12 -23.01
CA LEU A 71 -9.80 -17.52 -21.64
C LEU A 71 -10.79 -16.99 -20.61
N VAL A 72 -11.10 -15.70 -20.66
CA VAL A 72 -12.01 -15.00 -19.74
C VAL A 72 -13.45 -15.54 -19.85
N SER A 73 -13.86 -16.06 -21.01
CA SER A 73 -15.18 -16.70 -21.19
C SER A 73 -15.43 -17.90 -20.25
N HIS A 74 -14.36 -18.52 -19.73
CA HIS A 74 -14.44 -19.64 -18.79
C HIS A 74 -14.50 -19.23 -17.32
N LEU A 75 -14.25 -17.95 -17.03
CA LEU A 75 -14.32 -17.38 -15.68
C LEU A 75 -15.73 -16.88 -15.41
N ASP A 76 -16.17 -16.94 -14.17
CA ASP A 76 -17.45 -16.36 -13.73
C ASP A 76 -17.36 -14.83 -13.68
N GLU A 77 -18.51 -14.13 -13.64
CA GLU A 77 -18.57 -12.66 -13.72
C GLU A 77 -17.73 -11.93 -12.64
N SER A 78 -17.61 -12.52 -11.45
CA SER A 78 -16.76 -11.99 -10.38
C SER A 78 -15.26 -12.15 -10.69
N GLU A 79 -14.87 -13.31 -11.23
CA GLU A 79 -13.49 -13.63 -11.59
C GLU A 79 -13.01 -12.83 -12.79
N ARG A 80 -13.89 -12.56 -13.77
CA ARG A 80 -13.57 -11.70 -14.92
C ARG A 80 -13.22 -10.26 -14.53
N ARG A 81 -13.68 -9.81 -13.36
CA ARG A 81 -13.39 -8.48 -12.80
C ARG A 81 -12.20 -8.50 -11.83
N ASN A 82 -11.50 -9.63 -11.72
CA ASN A 82 -10.37 -9.79 -10.83
C ASN A 82 -9.10 -10.12 -11.62
N LEU A 83 -8.15 -9.17 -11.65
CA LEU A 83 -6.86 -9.34 -12.31
C LEU A 83 -6.10 -10.57 -11.81
N GLU A 84 -6.20 -10.88 -10.52
CA GLU A 84 -5.57 -12.05 -9.93
C GLU A 84 -6.11 -13.34 -10.53
N ALA A 85 -7.44 -13.45 -10.65
CA ALA A 85 -8.08 -14.63 -11.25
C ALA A 85 -7.68 -14.82 -12.72
N ILE A 86 -7.59 -13.73 -13.48
CA ILE A 86 -7.15 -13.75 -14.89
C ILE A 86 -5.70 -14.23 -14.99
N LEU A 87 -4.77 -13.63 -14.23
CA LEU A 87 -3.36 -14.02 -14.23
C LEU A 87 -3.19 -15.48 -13.78
N ASN A 88 -3.95 -15.91 -12.78
CA ASN A 88 -3.96 -17.30 -12.31
C ASN A 88 -4.36 -18.27 -13.40
N TYR A 89 -5.44 -17.95 -14.11
CA TYR A 89 -5.94 -18.79 -15.19
C TYR A 89 -4.95 -18.89 -16.35
N VAL A 90 -4.40 -17.75 -16.81
CA VAL A 90 -3.39 -17.70 -17.87
C VAL A 90 -2.15 -18.54 -17.50
N ARG A 91 -1.62 -18.32 -16.29
CA ARG A 91 -0.41 -19.01 -15.81
C ARG A 91 -0.64 -20.51 -15.59
N ALA A 92 -1.78 -20.88 -15.01
CA ALA A 92 -2.13 -22.29 -14.81
C ALA A 92 -2.13 -23.05 -16.14
N ILE A 93 -2.74 -22.48 -17.19
CA ILE A 93 -2.76 -23.11 -18.51
C ILE A 93 -1.36 -23.16 -19.12
N ALA A 94 -0.56 -22.09 -19.02
CA ALA A 94 0.80 -22.06 -19.54
C ALA A 94 1.73 -23.11 -18.89
N THR A 95 1.46 -23.51 -17.65
CA THR A 95 2.23 -24.54 -16.93
C THR A 95 1.84 -25.98 -17.25
N LEU A 96 0.75 -26.21 -17.99
CA LEU A 96 0.31 -27.57 -18.32
C LEU A 96 1.35 -28.29 -19.21
N PRO A 97 1.69 -29.56 -18.91
CA PRO A 97 2.63 -30.33 -19.69
C PRO A 97 2.05 -30.73 -21.05
N GLY A 98 2.82 -30.50 -22.12
CA GLY A 98 2.44 -30.84 -23.49
C GLY A 98 2.73 -29.71 -24.47
N ALA A 99 2.90 -30.05 -25.75
CA ALA A 99 3.09 -29.07 -26.85
C ALA A 99 1.80 -28.79 -27.63
N LEU A 100 0.72 -29.52 -27.32
CA LEU A 100 -0.57 -29.33 -28.01
C LEU A 100 -1.24 -28.04 -27.52
N PRO A 101 -1.90 -27.29 -28.42
CA PRO A 101 -2.67 -26.11 -28.04
C PRO A 101 -3.70 -26.46 -26.97
N VAL A 102 -3.71 -25.73 -25.86
CA VAL A 102 -4.74 -25.88 -24.84
C VAL A 102 -5.87 -24.91 -25.21
N ARG A 103 -7.06 -25.47 -25.47
CA ARG A 103 -8.25 -24.70 -25.88
C ARG A 103 -8.00 -23.86 -27.16
N GLY A 104 -7.18 -24.36 -28.08
CA GLY A 104 -6.86 -23.69 -29.34
C GLY A 104 -5.83 -22.56 -29.23
N ILE A 105 -5.21 -22.38 -28.07
CA ILE A 105 -4.17 -21.37 -27.84
C ILE A 105 -2.83 -22.07 -27.65
N GLU A 106 -1.81 -21.64 -28.39
CA GLU A 106 -0.44 -22.15 -28.24
C GLU A 106 0.21 -21.64 -26.96
N LYS A 107 1.11 -22.45 -26.39
CA LYS A 107 1.84 -22.08 -25.17
C LYS A 107 2.62 -20.78 -25.32
N ALA A 108 3.27 -20.56 -26.47
CA ALA A 108 4.01 -19.33 -26.74
C ALA A 108 3.10 -18.09 -26.70
N THR A 109 1.86 -18.21 -27.19
CA THR A 109 0.85 -17.14 -27.13
C THR A 109 0.44 -16.83 -25.70
N LEU A 110 0.31 -17.84 -24.84
CA LEU A 110 -0.03 -17.65 -23.41
C LEU A 110 1.10 -16.94 -22.65
N GLU A 111 2.36 -17.29 -22.91
CA GLU A 111 3.53 -16.63 -22.32
C GLU A 111 3.66 -15.18 -22.79
N ALA A 112 3.38 -14.93 -24.08
CA ALA A 112 3.35 -13.57 -24.62
C ALA A 112 2.18 -12.75 -24.04
N LEU A 113 1.02 -13.38 -23.85
CA LEU A 113 -0.15 -12.74 -23.22
C LEU A 113 0.12 -12.39 -21.76
N ASP A 114 0.71 -13.28 -20.95
CA ASP A 114 1.12 -12.96 -19.57
C ASP A 114 2.06 -11.75 -19.53
N SER A 115 3.04 -11.73 -20.44
CA SER A 115 3.98 -10.61 -20.58
C SER A 115 3.27 -9.31 -20.98
N ALA A 116 2.29 -9.38 -21.89
CA ALA A 116 1.50 -8.23 -22.31
C ALA A 116 0.60 -7.69 -21.19
N ILE A 117 -0.04 -8.56 -20.41
CA ILE A 117 -0.83 -8.17 -19.23
C ILE A 117 0.07 -7.46 -18.22
N CYS A 118 1.23 -8.06 -17.91
CA CYS A 118 2.22 -7.47 -16.99
C CYS A 118 2.71 -6.10 -17.46
N ARG A 119 2.94 -5.93 -18.78
CA ARG A 119 3.30 -4.65 -19.38
C ARG A 119 2.24 -3.58 -19.15
N VAL A 120 0.97 -3.88 -19.46
CA VAL A 120 -0.15 -2.95 -19.24
C VAL A 120 -0.25 -2.55 -17.77
N VAL A 121 -0.10 -3.51 -16.85
CA VAL A 121 -0.10 -3.23 -15.41
C VAL A 121 1.02 -2.25 -15.05
N ARG A 122 2.26 -2.51 -15.47
CA ARG A 122 3.40 -1.61 -15.23
C ARG A 122 3.19 -0.22 -15.79
N GLU A 123 2.66 -0.09 -17.00
CA GLU A 123 2.35 1.20 -17.62
C GLU A 123 1.38 2.02 -16.77
N ARG A 124 0.36 1.38 -16.20
CA ARG A 124 -0.66 2.05 -15.40
C ARG A 124 -0.19 2.43 -13.99
N VAL A 125 0.79 1.72 -13.43
CA VAL A 125 1.33 2.03 -12.08
C VAL A 125 2.62 2.85 -12.13
N ASN A 126 3.29 2.94 -13.28
CA ASN A 126 4.49 3.76 -13.47
C ASN A 126 4.11 5.22 -13.71
N VAL A 127 3.74 5.90 -12.63
CA VAL A 127 3.30 7.29 -12.65
C VAL A 127 4.20 8.16 -11.77
N ASP A 128 4.31 9.42 -12.15
CA ASP A 128 5.01 10.42 -11.37
C ASP A 128 4.09 11.07 -10.35
N LEU A 129 4.65 11.38 -9.18
CA LEU A 129 3.93 12.11 -8.16
C LEU A 129 3.60 13.52 -8.70
N PRO A 130 2.34 13.98 -8.63
CA PRO A 130 1.99 15.33 -9.07
C PRO A 130 2.82 16.41 -8.34
N GLN A 131 3.11 17.53 -9.01
CA GLN A 131 3.94 18.60 -8.44
C GLN A 131 3.21 19.46 -7.40
N ASN A 132 1.87 19.49 -7.46
CA ASN A 132 1.04 20.17 -6.48
C ASN A 132 1.03 19.44 -5.13
N ASP A 133 0.59 20.15 -4.08
CA ASP A 133 0.37 19.58 -2.77
C ASP A 133 -0.52 18.34 -2.85
N ASN A 134 -0.09 17.30 -2.13
CA ASN A 134 -0.73 15.99 -2.13
C ASN A 134 -0.35 15.23 -0.84
N PRO A 135 -1.12 14.20 -0.44
CA PRO A 135 -0.92 13.55 0.85
C PRO A 135 0.41 12.81 1.02
N TYR A 136 1.08 12.38 -0.07
CA TYR A 136 2.44 11.82 0.04
C TYR A 136 3.45 12.89 0.45
N LEU A 137 3.33 14.10 -0.11
CA LEU A 137 4.16 15.24 0.30
C LEU A 137 3.86 15.64 1.75
N SER A 138 2.59 15.68 2.15
CA SER A 138 2.20 15.95 3.54
C SER A 138 2.79 14.91 4.51
N LEU A 139 2.77 13.62 4.15
CA LEU A 139 3.37 12.56 4.94
C LEU A 139 4.90 12.70 5.04
N ALA A 140 5.59 12.95 3.93
CA ALA A 140 7.03 13.17 3.91
C ALA A 140 7.43 14.42 4.73
N LEU A 141 6.63 15.50 4.65
CA LEU A 141 6.81 16.70 5.46
C LEU A 141 6.65 16.41 6.95
N TRP A 142 5.61 15.68 7.34
CA TRP A 142 5.41 15.26 8.74
C TRP A 142 6.57 14.41 9.27
N ILE A 143 7.04 13.42 8.49
CA ILE A 143 8.21 12.60 8.85
C ILE A 143 9.45 13.46 9.06
N ARG A 144 9.65 14.49 8.23
CA ARG A 144 10.80 15.41 8.36
C ARG A 144 10.68 16.32 9.57
N ALA A 145 9.48 16.82 9.84
CA ALA A 145 9.22 17.82 10.87
C ALA A 145 9.25 17.22 12.28
N VAL A 146 8.67 16.04 12.46
CA VAL A 146 8.60 15.36 13.76
C VAL A 146 9.86 14.53 13.98
N ARG A 147 10.83 15.09 14.71
CA ARG A 147 12.05 14.37 15.07
C ARG A 147 11.73 13.25 16.05
N ARG A 148 12.23 12.05 15.76
CA ARG A 148 11.95 10.83 16.54
C ARG A 148 13.24 10.17 17.01
N LEU A 149 13.15 9.46 18.13
CA LEU A 149 14.24 8.65 18.66
C LEU A 149 14.40 7.33 17.89
N THR A 150 13.31 6.85 17.31
CA THR A 150 13.29 5.66 16.45
C THR A 150 12.90 6.06 15.03
N PRO A 151 13.57 5.51 13.99
CA PRO A 151 13.17 5.69 12.60
C PRO A 151 11.68 5.43 12.39
N THR A 152 10.99 6.36 11.71
CA THR A 152 9.64 6.09 11.20
C THR A 152 9.73 5.02 10.13
N GLN A 153 8.80 4.06 10.16
CA GLN A 153 8.72 3.02 9.14
C GLN A 153 7.52 3.27 8.25
N VAL A 154 7.69 3.15 6.94
CA VAL A 154 6.61 3.18 5.96
C VAL A 154 6.58 1.82 5.27
N PHE A 155 5.47 1.12 5.41
CA PHE A 155 5.17 -0.11 4.72
C PHE A 155 4.22 0.21 3.59
N THR A 156 4.37 -0.43 2.43
CA THR A 156 3.39 -0.28 1.36
C THR A 156 3.25 -1.54 0.53
N THR A 157 2.04 -1.81 0.08
CA THR A 157 1.75 -2.85 -0.92
C THR A 157 1.77 -2.30 -2.35
N ASN A 158 2.09 -1.03 -2.51
CA ASN A 158 2.03 -0.34 -3.78
C ASN A 158 3.34 -0.53 -4.56
N TYR A 159 3.19 -0.74 -5.86
CA TYR A 159 4.29 -0.98 -6.77
C TYR A 159 4.95 0.31 -7.28
N ASP A 160 4.22 1.42 -7.27
CA ASP A 160 4.67 2.74 -7.73
C ASP A 160 5.83 3.30 -6.88
N LEU A 161 6.40 4.43 -7.30
CA LEU A 161 7.52 5.11 -6.62
C LEU A 161 7.08 6.39 -5.90
N LEU A 162 5.79 6.55 -5.60
CA LEU A 162 5.24 7.84 -5.15
C LEU A 162 5.79 8.27 -3.77
N MET A 163 6.03 7.32 -2.88
CA MET A 163 6.60 7.61 -1.56
C MET A 163 8.08 7.98 -1.66
N GLU A 164 8.85 7.26 -2.48
CA GLU A 164 10.25 7.58 -2.77
C GLU A 164 10.39 8.99 -3.34
N GLN A 165 9.57 9.33 -4.35
CA GLN A 165 9.54 10.67 -4.94
C GLN A 165 9.19 11.74 -3.90
N ALA A 166 8.24 11.48 -3.00
CA ALA A 166 7.90 12.41 -1.94
C ALA A 166 9.03 12.60 -0.92
N PHE A 167 9.71 11.50 -0.52
CA PHE A 167 10.89 11.58 0.34
C PHE A 167 12.00 12.41 -0.30
N GLU A 168 12.30 12.17 -1.57
CA GLU A 168 13.35 12.88 -2.30
C GLU A 168 13.03 14.38 -2.44
N ARG A 169 11.78 14.74 -2.77
CA ARG A 169 11.33 16.14 -2.86
C ARG A 169 11.46 16.88 -1.54
N HIS A 170 11.15 16.23 -0.41
CA HIS A 170 11.30 16.83 0.92
C HIS A 170 12.67 16.62 1.56
N ARG A 171 13.61 15.96 0.87
CA ARG A 171 14.95 15.59 1.37
C ARG A 171 14.89 14.76 2.66
N VAL A 172 13.92 13.86 2.75
CA VAL A 172 13.84 12.83 3.78
C VAL A 172 14.83 11.74 3.43
N ALA A 173 15.79 11.48 4.32
CA ALA A 173 16.69 10.34 4.16
C ALA A 173 15.90 9.04 4.38
N TYR A 174 15.95 8.12 3.42
CA TYR A 174 15.28 6.84 3.52
C TYR A 174 16.18 5.67 3.14
N PHE A 175 15.94 4.52 3.77
CA PHE A 175 16.51 3.23 3.43
C PHE A 175 15.38 2.29 3.04
N ASP A 176 15.52 1.62 1.90
CA ASP A 176 14.50 0.73 1.34
C ASP A 176 14.96 -0.73 1.18
N GLY A 177 16.07 -1.09 1.85
CA GLY A 177 16.67 -2.42 1.75
C GLY A 177 17.70 -2.57 0.64
N PHE A 178 18.04 -1.50 -0.08
CA PHE A 178 19.04 -1.50 -1.13
C PHE A 178 20.21 -0.59 -0.80
N MET A 179 21.42 -1.04 -1.14
CA MET A 179 22.68 -0.34 -0.89
C MET A 179 23.43 -0.06 -2.19
N GLY A 180 23.95 1.16 -2.33
CA GLY A 180 24.65 1.63 -3.53
C GLY A 180 24.03 2.90 -4.10
N SER A 181 24.70 3.50 -5.08
CA SER A 181 24.29 4.79 -5.67
C SER A 181 23.81 4.67 -7.12
N HIS A 182 24.56 3.96 -7.97
CA HIS A 182 24.25 3.84 -9.40
C HIS A 182 23.29 2.68 -9.70
N GLU A 183 23.61 1.49 -9.19
CA GLU A 183 22.79 0.30 -9.32
C GLU A 183 22.68 -0.36 -7.94
N PRO A 184 21.82 0.18 -7.05
CA PRO A 184 21.72 -0.30 -5.68
C PRO A 184 21.31 -1.77 -5.64
N ILE A 185 22.00 -2.58 -4.84
CA ILE A 185 21.79 -4.03 -4.72
C ILE A 185 21.02 -4.29 -3.43
N PHE A 186 20.09 -5.25 -3.46
CA PHE A 186 19.38 -5.68 -2.26
C PHE A 186 20.37 -6.25 -1.24
N ASP A 187 20.37 -5.69 -0.05
CA ASP A 187 21.34 -5.98 1.00
C ASP A 187 20.62 -6.50 2.25
N LEU A 188 20.61 -7.83 2.40
CA LEU A 188 19.97 -8.49 3.54
C LEU A 188 20.71 -8.20 4.84
N GLU A 189 22.04 -8.09 4.81
CA GLU A 189 22.87 -7.84 5.99
C GLU A 189 22.54 -6.45 6.56
N ALA A 190 22.48 -5.43 5.71
CA ALA A 190 22.08 -4.08 6.10
C ALA A 190 20.66 -4.01 6.70
N ILE A 191 19.74 -4.85 6.21
CA ILE A 191 18.37 -4.95 6.77
C ILE A 191 18.38 -5.60 8.16
N GLU A 192 19.19 -6.63 8.35
CA GLU A 192 19.26 -7.39 9.60
C GLU A 192 19.96 -6.63 10.72
N GLU A 193 21.00 -5.86 10.41
CA GLU A 193 21.73 -5.04 11.39
C GLU A 193 20.84 -3.95 12.03
N ASP A 194 19.90 -3.36 11.28
CA ASP A 194 18.94 -2.32 11.72
C ASP A 194 19.59 -1.13 12.48
N ASP A 195 20.90 -0.88 12.31
CA ASP A 195 21.67 0.19 12.96
C ASP A 195 21.73 1.47 12.12
N LEU A 196 20.56 1.98 11.74
CA LEU A 196 20.43 3.22 10.99
C LEU A 196 20.19 4.41 11.93
N PRO A 197 20.84 5.57 11.69
CA PRO A 197 20.61 6.76 12.50
C PRO A 197 19.12 7.15 12.50
N SER A 198 18.59 7.62 13.63
CA SER A 198 17.15 7.89 13.80
C SER A 198 16.56 8.92 12.83
N ARG A 199 17.41 9.69 12.14
CA ARG A 199 17.01 10.62 11.06
C ARG A 199 16.57 9.90 9.78
N TRP A 200 16.91 8.63 9.61
CA TRP A 200 16.51 7.84 8.46
C TRP A 200 15.07 7.36 8.64
N THR A 201 14.38 7.25 7.52
CA THR A 201 13.07 6.62 7.41
C THR A 201 13.25 5.26 6.77
N LEU A 202 12.55 4.23 7.22
CA LEU A 202 12.65 2.89 6.64
C LEU A 202 11.44 2.67 5.73
N LEU A 203 11.66 2.38 4.45
CA LEU A 203 10.61 2.14 3.47
C LEU A 203 10.60 0.66 3.06
N TRP A 204 9.48 -0.01 3.25
CA TRP A 204 9.36 -1.44 3.00
C TRP A 204 8.26 -1.73 1.98
N LYS A 205 8.67 -2.13 0.77
CA LYS A 205 7.78 -2.50 -0.35
C LYS A 205 7.39 -3.97 -0.22
N LEU A 206 6.26 -4.26 0.43
CA LEU A 206 5.83 -5.62 0.79
C LEU A 206 5.53 -6.51 -0.43
N HIS A 207 5.05 -5.91 -1.52
CA HIS A 207 4.80 -6.59 -2.80
C HIS A 207 5.84 -6.24 -3.87
N GLY A 208 6.92 -5.57 -3.47
CA GLY A 208 7.97 -5.09 -4.35
C GLY A 208 7.59 -3.85 -5.12
N SER A 209 8.44 -3.50 -6.09
CA SER A 209 8.41 -2.21 -6.75
C SER A 209 8.71 -2.35 -8.24
N ILE A 210 8.17 -1.44 -9.04
CA ILE A 210 8.39 -1.39 -10.50
C ILE A 210 9.85 -1.11 -10.89
N ASN A 211 10.66 -0.61 -9.96
CA ASN A 211 12.08 -0.35 -10.16
C ASN A 211 12.99 -1.52 -9.74
N TRP A 212 12.42 -2.66 -9.31
CA TRP A 212 13.18 -3.86 -8.97
C TRP A 212 13.39 -4.75 -10.21
N SER A 213 14.64 -5.10 -10.47
CA SER A 213 15.08 -5.91 -11.59
C SER A 213 16.08 -6.96 -11.13
N GLN A 214 16.40 -7.95 -11.96
CA GLN A 214 17.46 -8.93 -11.72
C GLN A 214 18.69 -8.62 -12.57
N ASP A 215 19.88 -8.73 -11.97
CA ASP A 215 21.13 -8.72 -12.72
C ASP A 215 21.41 -10.07 -13.39
N GLU A 216 22.51 -10.17 -14.14
CA GLU A 216 22.92 -11.40 -14.83
C GLU A 216 23.22 -12.57 -13.87
N SER A 217 23.51 -12.26 -12.61
CA SER A 217 23.77 -13.24 -11.55
C SER A 217 22.50 -13.64 -10.77
N GLY A 218 21.34 -13.04 -11.09
CA GLY A 218 20.07 -13.26 -10.42
C GLY A 218 19.89 -12.47 -9.11
N ASN A 219 20.78 -11.53 -8.80
CA ASN A 219 20.62 -10.64 -7.65
C ASN A 219 19.54 -9.59 -7.96
N VAL A 220 18.77 -9.22 -6.93
CA VAL A 220 17.77 -8.16 -7.09
C VAL A 220 18.43 -6.81 -6.89
N ILE A 221 18.23 -5.93 -7.86
CA ILE A 221 18.81 -4.59 -7.95
C ILE A 221 17.73 -3.57 -8.27
N ARG A 222 18.03 -2.30 -7.96
CA ARG A 222 17.19 -1.17 -8.34
C ARG A 222 17.69 -0.55 -9.64
N ARG A 223 16.79 -0.40 -10.61
CA ARG A 223 17.01 0.32 -11.87
C ARG A 223 15.83 1.23 -12.17
N PRO A 224 16.02 2.34 -12.93
CA PRO A 224 14.89 3.15 -13.38
C PRO A 224 13.80 2.27 -14.00
N ALA A 225 12.54 2.51 -13.63
CA ALA A 225 11.42 1.68 -14.07
C ALA A 225 11.33 1.69 -15.60
N LYS A 226 11.41 0.50 -16.20
CA LYS A 226 11.25 0.29 -17.64
C LYS A 226 10.04 -0.61 -17.88
N ILE A 227 9.16 -0.15 -18.76
CA ILE A 227 7.91 -0.86 -19.10
C ILE A 227 8.19 -2.27 -19.64
N ASP A 228 9.23 -2.39 -20.47
CA ASP A 228 9.64 -3.64 -21.14
C ASP A 228 10.75 -4.40 -20.40
N ASP A 229 10.91 -4.17 -19.09
CA ASP A 229 11.91 -4.91 -18.31
C ASP A 229 11.52 -6.40 -18.19
N LYS A 230 12.23 -7.23 -18.95
CA LYS A 230 12.09 -8.70 -18.92
C LYS A 230 12.62 -9.33 -17.64
N TYR A 231 13.50 -8.62 -16.92
CA TYR A 231 14.10 -9.07 -15.67
C TYR A 231 13.41 -8.45 -14.45
N SER A 232 12.25 -7.81 -14.65
CA SER A 232 11.46 -7.22 -13.58
C SER A 232 11.23 -8.24 -12.48
N ALA A 233 11.63 -7.89 -11.26
CA ALA A 233 11.45 -8.75 -10.10
C ALA A 233 10.04 -8.65 -9.52
N LEU A 234 9.14 -7.82 -10.09
CA LEU A 234 7.82 -7.49 -9.56
C LEU A 234 6.92 -8.71 -9.33
N VAL A 235 6.27 -8.77 -8.18
CA VAL A 235 5.33 -9.85 -7.84
C VAL A 235 3.89 -9.41 -8.12
N TYR A 236 3.33 -9.97 -9.19
CA TYR A 236 1.94 -9.74 -9.59
C TYR A 236 0.96 -10.57 -8.75
N PRO A 237 -0.26 -10.06 -8.51
CA PRO A 237 -1.29 -10.81 -7.80
C PRO A 237 -1.62 -12.09 -8.57
N SER A 238 -1.21 -13.24 -8.04
CA SER A 238 -1.44 -14.55 -8.61
C SER A 238 -1.21 -15.66 -7.56
N HIS A 239 -1.60 -16.90 -7.78
CA HIS A 239 -1.28 -18.04 -6.92
C HIS A 239 0.24 -18.26 -6.83
N LEU A 240 1.00 -17.91 -7.88
CA LEU A 240 2.46 -17.92 -7.85
C LEU A 240 3.05 -16.85 -6.91
N LYS A 241 2.27 -15.81 -6.55
CA LYS A 241 2.64 -14.83 -5.50
C LYS A 241 2.96 -15.54 -4.20
N TYR A 242 2.28 -16.64 -3.88
CA TYR A 242 2.54 -17.36 -2.64
C TYR A 242 3.99 -17.86 -2.58
N ASP A 243 4.45 -18.53 -3.63
CA ASP A 243 5.84 -19.02 -3.70
C ASP A 243 6.85 -17.89 -3.89
N GLN A 244 6.52 -16.86 -4.67
CA GLN A 244 7.40 -15.70 -4.92
C GLN A 244 7.56 -14.82 -3.68
N SER A 245 6.50 -14.63 -2.88
CA SER A 245 6.54 -13.85 -1.63
C SER A 245 7.43 -14.47 -0.56
N ARG A 246 7.78 -15.76 -0.70
CA ARG A 246 8.69 -16.50 0.17
C ARG A 246 10.16 -16.42 -0.28
N ARG A 247 10.44 -15.70 -1.38
CA ARG A 247 11.80 -15.43 -1.86
C ARG A 247 12.29 -14.08 -1.36
N LEU A 248 13.61 -13.92 -1.29
CA LEU A 248 14.21 -12.59 -1.15
C LEU A 248 13.94 -11.79 -2.44
N PRO A 249 13.71 -10.46 -2.34
CA PRO A 249 13.71 -9.61 -1.15
C PRO A 249 12.41 -9.61 -0.33
N TYR A 250 11.31 -10.11 -0.90
CA TYR A 250 9.94 -10.05 -0.33
C TYR A 250 9.83 -10.59 1.09
N LEU A 251 10.46 -11.72 1.35
CA LEU A 251 10.49 -12.35 2.67
C LEU A 251 11.07 -11.40 3.73
N ALA A 252 12.16 -10.69 3.40
CA ALA A 252 12.79 -9.74 4.31
C ALA A 252 11.88 -8.52 4.55
N MET A 253 11.24 -7.99 3.51
CA MET A 253 10.31 -6.87 3.63
C MET A 253 9.13 -7.20 4.55
N MET A 254 8.56 -8.41 4.42
CA MET A 254 7.47 -8.87 5.28
C MET A 254 7.94 -9.10 6.72
N ASP A 255 9.15 -9.63 6.90
CA ASP A 255 9.74 -9.80 8.22
C ASP A 255 9.92 -8.45 8.94
N ARG A 256 10.25 -7.37 8.22
CA ARG A 256 10.32 -6.03 8.82
C ARG A 256 8.99 -5.56 9.41
N LEU A 257 7.86 -5.86 8.78
CA LEU A 257 6.53 -5.55 9.36
C LEU A 257 6.31 -6.30 10.68
N LYS A 258 6.69 -7.57 10.71
CA LYS A 258 6.60 -8.42 11.90
C LYS A 258 7.52 -7.93 13.02
N VAL A 259 8.76 -7.60 12.70
CA VAL A 259 9.75 -7.05 13.64
C VAL A 259 9.27 -5.72 14.20
N PHE A 260 8.72 -4.84 13.35
CA PHE A 260 8.16 -3.56 13.78
C PHE A 260 7.02 -3.75 14.79
N LEU A 261 6.03 -4.59 14.48
CA LEU A 261 4.87 -4.83 15.36
C LEU A 261 5.24 -5.56 16.67
N ARG A 262 6.42 -6.17 16.74
CA ARG A 262 6.96 -6.75 17.99
C ARG A 262 7.64 -5.73 18.89
N LYS A 263 7.95 -4.51 18.40
CA LYS A 263 8.54 -3.46 19.23
C LYS A 263 7.53 -3.04 20.31
N PRO A 264 7.94 -2.89 21.59
CA PRO A 264 7.03 -2.47 22.66
C PRO A 264 6.39 -1.10 22.36
N GLY A 265 5.06 -1.01 22.49
CA GLY A 265 4.33 0.23 22.23
C GLY A 265 4.30 0.66 20.76
N ALA A 266 4.60 -0.24 19.81
CA ALA A 266 4.53 0.06 18.39
C ALA A 266 3.13 0.47 17.96
N ILE A 267 3.02 1.53 17.16
CA ILE A 267 1.76 1.99 16.60
C ILE A 267 1.88 1.96 15.08
N LEU A 268 1.09 1.10 14.45
CA LEU A 268 0.93 1.07 13.00
C LEU A 268 -0.36 1.82 12.63
N VAL A 269 -0.28 2.81 11.75
CA VAL A 269 -1.46 3.46 11.17
C VAL A 269 -1.58 2.98 9.72
N SER A 270 -2.73 2.42 9.34
CA SER A 270 -2.96 2.01 7.94
C SER A 270 -3.95 2.96 7.26
N CYS A 271 -3.66 3.30 6.00
CA CYS A 271 -4.52 4.13 5.16
C CYS A 271 -4.51 3.60 3.72
N GLY A 272 -5.67 3.56 3.07
CA GLY A 272 -5.82 3.00 1.73
C GLY A 272 -5.58 1.49 1.64
N PHE A 273 -5.46 0.77 2.76
CA PHE A 273 -5.30 -0.68 2.80
C PHE A 273 -6.66 -1.37 2.96
N SER A 274 -7.03 -2.22 1.99
CA SER A 274 -8.37 -2.83 1.93
C SER A 274 -8.56 -4.04 2.85
N TYR A 275 -7.48 -4.53 3.49
CA TYR A 275 -7.49 -5.78 4.25
C TYR A 275 -7.96 -7.00 3.45
N ARG A 276 -7.88 -6.97 2.11
CA ARG A 276 -8.12 -8.14 1.24
C ARG A 276 -6.90 -9.05 1.14
N ASP A 277 -5.71 -8.58 1.53
CA ASP A 277 -4.49 -9.39 1.50
C ASP A 277 -4.37 -10.25 2.77
N GLN A 278 -4.67 -11.54 2.63
CA GLN A 278 -4.69 -12.48 3.76
C GLN A 278 -3.30 -12.66 4.41
N HIS A 279 -2.21 -12.60 3.63
CA HIS A 279 -0.87 -12.82 4.18
C HIS A 279 -0.44 -11.68 5.11
N ILE A 280 -0.65 -10.42 4.69
CA ILE A 280 -0.39 -9.25 5.54
C ILE A 280 -1.29 -9.26 6.78
N ASN A 281 -2.56 -9.60 6.58
CA ASN A 281 -3.54 -9.74 7.65
C ASN A 281 -3.11 -10.76 8.71
N GLU A 282 -2.60 -11.93 8.31
CA GLU A 282 -2.08 -12.96 9.22
C GLU A 282 -0.86 -12.47 10.00
N VAL A 283 0.05 -11.75 9.34
CA VAL A 283 1.22 -11.15 10.01
C VAL A 283 0.78 -10.14 11.07
N ILE A 284 -0.20 -9.28 10.76
CA ILE A 284 -0.76 -8.30 11.71
C ILE A 284 -1.45 -9.01 12.88
N ASP A 285 -2.36 -9.97 12.61
CA ASP A 285 -3.10 -10.70 13.65
C ASP A 285 -2.15 -11.42 14.62
N GLN A 286 -1.19 -12.20 14.10
CA GLN A 286 -0.23 -12.92 14.92
C GLN A 286 0.66 -11.98 15.73
N SER A 287 1.09 -10.87 15.14
CA SER A 287 1.95 -9.90 15.83
C SER A 287 1.21 -9.18 16.95
N LEU A 288 -0.04 -8.78 16.73
CA LEU A 288 -0.88 -8.14 17.75
C LEU A 288 -1.25 -9.09 18.90
N ARG A 289 -1.48 -10.38 18.61
CA ARG A 289 -1.68 -11.40 19.66
C ARG A 289 -0.43 -11.61 20.51
N ALA A 290 0.75 -11.62 19.88
CA ALA A 290 2.01 -11.82 20.55
C ALA A 290 2.49 -10.57 21.31
N ASN A 291 2.06 -9.37 20.90
CA ASN A 291 2.43 -8.10 21.51
C ASN A 291 1.20 -7.24 21.87
N PRO A 292 0.63 -7.41 23.08
CA PRO A 292 -0.52 -6.63 23.53
C PRO A 292 -0.25 -5.12 23.66
N THR A 293 1.02 -4.69 23.68
CA THR A 293 1.37 -3.26 23.76
C THR A 293 1.41 -2.58 22.40
N ALA A 294 1.53 -3.35 21.32
CA ALA A 294 1.41 -2.81 19.98
C ALA A 294 -0.06 -2.58 19.62
N SER A 295 -0.31 -1.59 18.75
CA SER A 295 -1.64 -1.26 18.27
C SER A 295 -1.63 -0.93 16.78
N VAL A 296 -2.71 -1.28 16.10
CA VAL A 296 -2.96 -0.92 14.70
C VAL A 296 -4.20 -0.04 14.63
N HIS A 297 -4.08 1.11 13.99
CA HIS A 297 -5.18 2.05 13.75
C HIS A 297 -5.46 2.08 12.24
N ALA A 298 -6.53 1.42 11.84
CA ALA A 298 -6.91 1.30 10.44
C ALA A 298 -7.89 2.39 10.05
N MET A 299 -7.48 3.28 9.15
CA MET A 299 -8.33 4.29 8.56
C MET A 299 -8.97 3.70 7.31
N LEU A 300 -10.27 3.36 7.38
CA LEU A 300 -11.00 2.74 6.29
C LEU A 300 -11.78 3.81 5.51
N TYR A 301 -11.64 3.81 4.19
CA TYR A 301 -12.24 4.81 3.30
C TYR A 301 -13.78 4.77 3.29
N GLY A 302 -14.35 3.57 3.21
CA GLY A 302 -15.80 3.37 3.11
C GLY A 302 -16.47 2.97 4.43
N PRO A 303 -17.78 2.64 4.37
CA PRO A 303 -18.51 2.04 5.47
C PRO A 303 -17.88 0.73 5.97
N LEU A 304 -18.02 0.43 7.26
CA LEU A 304 -17.38 -0.75 7.87
C LEU A 304 -17.82 -2.09 7.23
N ASP A 305 -19.04 -2.14 6.70
CA ASP A 305 -19.58 -3.35 6.07
C ASP A 305 -18.88 -3.73 4.76
N ASP A 306 -18.15 -2.81 4.13
CA ASP A 306 -17.31 -3.08 2.95
C ASP A 306 -16.00 -3.80 3.30
N TYR A 307 -15.70 -3.95 4.61
CA TYR A 307 -14.46 -4.54 5.13
C TYR A 307 -14.72 -5.75 6.06
N PRO A 308 -15.41 -6.81 5.60
CA PRO A 308 -15.80 -7.94 6.44
C PRO A 308 -14.59 -8.67 7.06
N GLU A 309 -13.49 -8.85 6.31
CA GLU A 309 -12.29 -9.51 6.82
C GLU A 309 -11.59 -8.69 7.91
N ALA A 310 -11.49 -7.36 7.73
CA ALA A 310 -10.96 -6.47 8.77
C ALA A 310 -11.85 -6.51 10.02
N ALA A 311 -13.17 -6.41 9.83
CA ALA A 311 -14.14 -6.39 10.92
C ALA A 311 -14.08 -7.68 11.76
N LYS A 312 -13.97 -8.84 11.09
CA LYS A 312 -13.80 -10.15 11.73
C LYS A 312 -12.50 -10.20 12.54
N MET A 313 -11.39 -9.74 11.97
CA MET A 313 -10.10 -9.69 12.66
C MET A 313 -10.14 -8.79 13.90
N ALA A 314 -10.63 -7.56 13.76
CA ALA A 314 -10.68 -6.57 14.84
C ALA A 314 -11.60 -6.98 15.99
N SER A 315 -12.66 -7.73 15.71
CA SER A 315 -13.54 -8.28 16.76
C SER A 315 -12.79 -9.21 17.72
N GLY A 316 -11.72 -9.87 17.27
CA GLY A 316 -10.89 -10.76 18.08
C GLY A 316 -9.61 -10.13 18.65
N LEU A 317 -9.34 -8.86 18.36
CA LEU A 317 -8.09 -8.16 18.71
C LEU A 317 -8.41 -6.79 19.31
N HIS A 318 -8.24 -6.65 20.62
CA HIS A 318 -8.53 -5.39 21.33
C HIS A 318 -7.63 -4.22 20.91
N ASN A 319 -6.45 -4.53 20.38
CA ASN A 319 -5.43 -3.61 19.91
C ASN A 319 -5.42 -3.41 18.38
N LEU A 320 -6.44 -3.91 17.67
CA LEU A 320 -6.76 -3.52 16.30
C LEU A 320 -7.99 -2.60 16.32
N VAL A 321 -7.76 -1.33 16.03
CA VAL A 321 -8.80 -0.29 15.99
C VAL A 321 -9.14 -0.02 14.53
N LEU A 322 -10.42 -0.15 14.17
CA LEU A 322 -10.92 0.21 12.84
C LEU A 322 -11.72 1.50 12.94
N LEU A 323 -11.32 2.55 12.24
CA LEU A 323 -12.09 3.78 12.06
C LEU A 323 -12.61 3.79 10.62
N ALA A 324 -13.88 3.45 10.43
CA ALA A 324 -14.55 3.48 9.12
C ALA A 324 -15.38 4.77 8.97
N GLN A 325 -15.87 5.01 7.75
CA GLN A 325 -16.62 6.23 7.45
C GLN A 325 -17.83 6.41 8.37
N ASP A 326 -18.61 5.35 8.59
CA ASP A 326 -19.90 5.38 9.29
C ASP A 326 -19.83 4.90 10.75
N SER A 327 -18.81 4.12 11.09
CA SER A 327 -18.72 3.39 12.35
C SER A 327 -17.28 2.96 12.67
N ALA A 328 -17.09 2.31 13.81
CA ALA A 328 -15.79 1.81 14.23
C ALA A 328 -15.86 0.48 14.97
N ILE A 329 -14.73 -0.23 15.01
CA ILE A 329 -14.47 -1.32 15.95
C ILE A 329 -13.34 -0.90 16.86
N ILE A 330 -13.65 -0.76 18.16
CA ILE A 330 -12.69 -0.31 19.18
C ILE A 330 -12.75 -1.30 20.33
N GLY A 331 -11.58 -1.84 20.73
CA GLY A 331 -11.50 -2.86 21.77
C GLY A 331 -12.35 -4.11 21.46
N GLY A 332 -12.40 -4.50 20.17
CA GLY A 332 -13.24 -5.61 19.70
C GLY A 332 -14.75 -5.33 19.64
N SER A 333 -15.20 -4.10 19.94
CA SER A 333 -16.62 -3.76 19.93
C SER A 333 -16.99 -2.85 18.75
N ARG A 334 -17.89 -3.33 17.89
CA ARG A 334 -18.52 -2.51 16.84
C ARG A 334 -19.45 -1.46 17.44
N GLY A 335 -19.37 -0.23 16.95
CA GLY A 335 -20.23 0.88 17.37
C GLY A 335 -20.29 1.99 16.34
N ALA A 336 -21.43 2.68 16.24
CA ALA A 336 -21.58 3.86 15.39
C ALA A 336 -20.89 5.08 16.02
N TRP A 337 -20.62 6.12 15.25
CA TRP A 337 -20.10 7.37 15.80
C TRP A 337 -21.15 8.07 16.68
N ALA A 338 -20.73 8.58 17.84
CA ALA A 338 -21.58 9.37 18.72
C ALA A 338 -21.91 10.73 18.06
N ALA A 339 -23.18 11.15 18.18
CA ALA A 339 -23.62 12.50 17.81
C ALA A 339 -22.96 13.58 18.70
N ARG A 340 -22.93 14.84 18.25
CA ARG A 340 -22.50 15.96 19.10
C ARG A 340 -23.57 16.26 20.15
N ASP A 341 -23.13 16.63 21.36
CA ASP A 341 -24.05 17.05 22.43
C ASP A 341 -24.77 18.39 22.13
N ASP A 342 -24.25 19.20 21.17
CA ASP A 342 -24.66 20.59 20.94
C ASP A 342 -25.53 20.83 19.69
N GLU A 343 -25.76 19.82 18.85
CA GLU A 343 -26.57 19.97 17.62
C GLU A 343 -27.86 19.15 17.75
N ALA A 344 -28.99 19.85 17.89
CA ALA A 344 -30.32 19.30 17.72
C ALA A 344 -30.58 18.97 16.24
N GLY A 345 -29.85 17.97 15.71
CA GLY A 345 -29.94 17.47 14.35
C GLY A 345 -29.29 16.09 14.27
N GLU A 346 -30.05 15.09 13.82
CA GLU A 346 -29.61 13.71 13.62
C GLU A 346 -28.67 13.55 12.41
N GLU A 347 -27.70 14.45 12.19
CA GLU A 347 -26.71 14.22 11.15
C GLU A 347 -25.70 13.17 11.64
N ALA A 348 -25.69 12.02 10.95
CA ALA A 348 -24.76 10.94 11.23
C ALA A 348 -23.32 11.43 11.04
N ARG A 349 -22.55 11.42 12.12
CA ARG A 349 -21.13 11.83 12.08
C ARG A 349 -20.34 10.85 11.22
N THR A 350 -19.57 11.36 10.27
CA THR A 350 -18.68 10.53 9.43
C THR A 350 -17.21 10.77 9.77
N CYS A 351 -16.39 9.72 9.65
CA CYS A 351 -14.93 9.82 9.72
C CYS A 351 -14.35 9.94 8.30
N ASP A 352 -13.56 10.98 8.06
CA ASP A 352 -12.92 11.26 6.77
C ASP A 352 -11.47 10.78 6.68
N LEU A 353 -10.83 10.44 7.81
CA LEU A 353 -9.43 10.00 7.87
C LEU A 353 -9.12 8.74 7.04
N GLY A 354 -10.15 8.00 6.62
CA GLY A 354 -10.01 6.90 5.66
C GLY A 354 -9.62 7.34 4.25
N ASP A 355 -9.91 8.59 3.88
CA ASP A 355 -9.39 9.23 2.67
C ASP A 355 -7.96 9.70 2.92
N PHE A 356 -7.03 9.23 2.08
CA PHE A 356 -5.62 9.59 2.23
C PHE A 356 -5.38 11.09 2.03
N VAL A 357 -6.21 11.80 1.26
CA VAL A 357 -6.13 13.27 1.14
C VAL A 357 -6.45 13.94 2.47
N ALA A 358 -7.54 13.52 3.14
CA ALA A 358 -7.91 14.03 4.45
C ALA A 358 -6.89 13.64 5.53
N PHE A 359 -6.37 12.41 5.48
CA PHE A 359 -5.29 11.97 6.36
C PHE A 359 -4.00 12.78 6.14
N GLY A 360 -3.65 13.11 4.90
CA GLY A 360 -2.53 13.98 4.57
C GLY A 360 -2.70 15.38 5.16
N ALA A 361 -3.89 15.98 5.04
CA ALA A 361 -4.21 17.26 5.67
C ALA A 361 -4.11 17.19 7.20
N PHE A 362 -4.59 16.08 7.80
CA PHE A 362 -4.46 15.82 9.23
C PHE A 362 -2.98 15.78 9.66
N LEU A 363 -2.12 15.06 8.94
CA LEU A 363 -0.68 14.99 9.19
C LEU A 363 0.01 16.35 9.06
N GLN A 364 -0.35 17.12 8.03
CA GLN A 364 0.17 18.47 7.83
C GLN A 364 -0.20 19.39 9.00
N GLY A 365 -1.42 19.28 9.52
CA GLY A 365 -1.86 20.00 10.71
C GLY A 365 -1.06 19.66 11.99
N LEU A 366 -0.36 18.52 12.04
CA LEU A 366 0.56 18.18 13.14
C LEU A 366 1.89 18.94 13.08
N THR A 367 2.26 19.47 11.90
CA THR A 367 3.53 20.16 11.69
C THR A 367 3.48 21.65 12.02
N GLY A 368 2.30 22.15 12.44
CA GLY A 368 1.98 23.58 12.52
C GLY A 368 1.76 24.17 11.12
N ASP A 369 1.00 25.27 11.02
CA ASP A 369 0.86 26.02 9.77
C ASP A 369 2.25 26.46 9.30
N SER A 370 2.84 25.69 8.40
CA SER A 370 4.08 26.07 7.74
C SER A 370 3.76 27.23 6.82
N ALA A 371 4.07 28.44 7.30
CA ALA A 371 4.06 29.65 6.50
C ALA A 371 4.66 29.36 5.12
N HIS A 372 3.93 29.77 4.09
CA HIS A 372 4.42 29.83 2.72
C HIS A 372 5.83 30.42 2.72
N ILE A 373 6.84 29.60 2.45
CA ILE A 373 8.14 30.10 2.05
C ILE A 373 7.94 30.52 0.59
N GLU A 374 7.45 31.75 0.40
CA GLU A 374 7.63 32.43 -0.88
C GLU A 374 9.13 32.52 -1.11
N VAL A 375 9.60 31.76 -2.10
CA VAL A 375 10.93 31.97 -2.64
C VAL A 375 10.83 33.27 -3.42
N GLU A 376 11.21 34.39 -2.79
CA GLU A 376 11.58 35.60 -3.51
C GLU A 376 12.74 35.22 -4.44
N VAL A 377 12.43 35.05 -5.71
CA VAL A 377 13.43 35.08 -6.77
C VAL A 377 13.96 36.51 -6.80
N GLN A 378 15.08 36.74 -6.13
CA GLN A 378 15.88 37.94 -6.37
C GLN A 378 16.43 37.84 -7.79
N ASP A 379 15.76 38.55 -8.71
CA ASP A 379 16.35 38.98 -9.96
C ASP A 379 17.58 39.83 -9.64
N HIS A 380 18.76 39.25 -9.86
CA HIS A 380 19.98 40.01 -10.05
C HIS A 380 20.24 40.09 -11.55
N GLY A 381 20.04 41.30 -12.08
CA GLY A 381 20.32 41.66 -13.47
C GLY A 381 21.81 41.84 -13.78
#